data_AF-A0A951AGC7-F1
#
_entry.id   AF-A0A951AGC7-F1
#
_cell.length_a   1.000
_cell.length_b   1.000
_cell.length_c   1.000
_cell.angle_alpha   90.00
_cell.angle_beta   90.00
_cell.angle_gamma   90.00
#
_symmetry.space_group_name_H-M   'P 1'
#
loop_
_entity.id
_entity.type
_entity.pdbx_description
1 polymer ?
#
loop_
_entity_poly.entity_id
_entity_poly.type
_entity_poly.pdbx_seq_one_letter_code
_entity_poly.pdbx_strand_id
1 'polypeptide(L)' 'MANIRSAAKRAKQTAQRTLRNRSVLTGLKGQQKKLTAAVASGERARAQAEYDLLASRLDKAAKRGIVHK' A
#
# COMPACT_ATOMS: atom_id res chain seq x y z
N MET A 1 -17.16 -15.75 -17.06
CA MET A 1 -17.04 -15.09 -18.37
C MET A 1 -17.82 -13.78 -18.32
N ALA A 2 -17.26 -12.67 -18.82
CA ALA A 2 -17.97 -11.39 -18.80
C ALA A 2 -18.84 -11.26 -20.06
N ASN A 3 -20.08 -11.74 -19.97
CA ASN A 3 -20.94 -11.97 -21.15
C ASN A 3 -21.55 -10.69 -21.74
N ILE A 4 -21.49 -9.57 -21.01
CA ILE A 4 -21.96 -8.25 -21.47
C ILE A 4 -20.78 -7.29 -21.63
N ARG A 5 -20.83 -6.40 -22.63
CA ARG A 5 -19.73 -5.45 -22.94
C ARG A 5 -19.31 -4.61 -21.72
N SER A 6 -20.28 -4.18 -20.92
CA SER A 6 -20.05 -3.42 -19.69
C SER A 6 -19.29 -4.25 -18.64
N ALA A 7 -19.60 -5.53 -18.49
CA ALA A 7 -18.91 -6.44 -17.58
C ALA A 7 -17.46 -6.69 -18.03
N ALA A 8 -17.22 -6.86 -19.34
CA ALA A 8 -15.85 -7.02 -19.86
C ALA A 8 -14.99 -5.77 -19.56
N LYS A 9 -15.58 -4.58 -19.73
CA LYS A 9 -14.95 -3.31 -19.33
C LYS A 9 -14.66 -3.27 -17.82
N ARG A 10 -15.63 -3.66 -16.98
CA ARG A 10 -15.43 -3.71 -15.52
C ARG A 10 -14.32 -4.69 -15.13
N ALA A 11 -14.27 -5.88 -15.72
CA ALA A 11 -13.21 -6.86 -15.47
C ALA A 11 -11.82 -6.30 -15.77
N LYS A 12 -11.63 -5.62 -16.91
CA LYS A 12 -10.38 -4.94 -17.26
C LYS A 12 -10.01 -3.85 -16.25
N GLN A 13 -10.98 -3.02 -15.85
CA GLN A 13 -10.77 -1.97 -14.85
C GLN A 13 -10.38 -2.55 -13.48
N THR A 14 -11.06 -3.63 -13.04
CA THR A 14 -10.77 -4.30 -11.79
C THR A 14 -9.36 -4.85 -11.77
N ALA A 15 -8.91 -5.55 -12.82
CA ALA A 15 -7.55 -6.07 -12.87
C ALA A 15 -6.48 -4.98 -12.66
N GLN A 16 -6.64 -3.83 -13.32
CA GLN A 16 -5.73 -2.69 -13.18
C GLN A 16 -5.79 -2.05 -11.78
N ARG A 17 -6.98 -1.94 -11.18
CA ARG A 17 -7.15 -1.41 -9.82
C ARG A 17 -6.55 -2.37 -8.78
N THR A 18 -6.81 -3.67 -8.92
CA THR A 18 -6.25 -4.71 -8.05
C THR A 18 -4.73 -4.71 -8.08
N LEU A 19 -4.10 -4.61 -9.27
CA LEU A 19 -2.64 -4.54 -9.38
C LEU A 19 -2.07 -3.33 -8.64
N ARG A 20 -2.67 -2.15 -8.82
CA ARG A 20 -2.25 -0.92 -8.12
C ARG A 20 -2.41 -1.04 -6.61
N ASN A 21 -3.56 -1.49 -6.13
CA ASN A 21 -3.83 -1.66 -4.70
C ASN A 21 -2.89 -2.68 -4.07
N ARG A 22 -2.62 -3.80 -4.77
CA ARG A 22 -1.67 -4.82 -4.33
C ARG A 22 -0.28 -4.23 -4.15
N SER A 23 0.22 -3.47 -5.12
CA SER A 23 1.55 -2.84 -5.06
C SER A 23 1.67 -1.88 -3.86
N VAL A 24 0.64 -1.06 -3.62
CA VAL A 24 0.61 -0.15 -2.46
C VAL A 24 0.62 -0.92 -1.15
N LEU A 25 -0.23 -1.93 -1.00
CA LEU A 25 -0.31 -2.75 0.22
C LEU A 25 1.00 -3.51 0.48
N THR A 26 1.63 -4.09 -0.55
CA THR A 26 2.92 -4.76 -0.39
C THR A 26 4.02 -3.79 -0.02
N GLY A 27 4.01 -2.57 -0.58
CA GLY A 27 4.97 -1.52 -0.23
C GLY A 27 4.83 -1.06 1.23
N LEU A 28 3.61 -0.90 1.72
CA LEU A 28 3.33 -0.57 3.12
C LEU A 28 3.82 -1.67 4.06
N LYS A 29 3.51 -2.94 3.78
CA LYS A 29 3.99 -4.09 4.57
C LYS A 29 5.52 -4.19 4.57
N GLY A 30 6.17 -3.94 3.44
CA GLY A 30 7.63 -3.92 3.35
C GLY A 30 8.25 -2.81 4.20
N GLN A 31 7.66 -1.62 4.16
CA GLN A 31 8.09 -0.47 4.96
C GLN A 31 7.90 -0.72 6.46
N GLN A 32 6.79 -1.32 6.86
CA GLN A 32 6.54 -1.72 8.24
C GLN A 32 7.61 -2.68 8.76
N LYS A 33 8.01 -3.68 7.96
CA LYS A 33 9.10 -4.61 8.34
C LYS A 33 10.43 -3.89 8.55
N LYS A 34 10.78 -2.92 7.69
CA LYS A 34 12.00 -2.11 7.84
C LYS A 34 11.99 -1.31 9.13
N LEU A 35 10.87 -0.66 9.44
CA LEU A 35 10.69 0.06 10.70
C LEU A 35 10.86 -0.87 11.90
N THR A 36 10.19 -2.03 11.90
CA THR A 36 10.32 -3.02 13.00
C THR A 36 11.77 -3.50 13.16
N ALA A 37 12.48 -3.75 12.07
CA ALA A 37 13.89 -4.13 12.11
C ALA A 37 14.79 -3.00 12.66
N ALA A 38 14.58 -1.76 12.21
CA ALA A 38 15.32 -0.60 12.70
C ALA A 38 15.10 -0.36 14.20
N VAL A 39 13.86 -0.49 14.67
CA VAL A 39 13.50 -0.41 16.09
C VAL A 39 14.18 -1.52 16.89
N ALA A 40 14.14 -2.77 16.41
CA ALA A 40 14.78 -3.90 17.07
C ALA A 40 16.31 -3.75 17.16
N SER A 41 16.93 -3.11 16.17
CA SER A 41 18.38 -2.83 16.15
C SER A 41 18.82 -1.65 17.02
N GLY A 42 17.88 -0.90 17.61
CA GLY A 42 18.19 0.26 18.47
C GLY A 42 18.62 1.53 17.71
N GLU A 43 18.57 1.54 16.38
CA GLU A 43 18.97 2.68 15.55
C GLU A 43 17.87 3.75 15.46
N ARG A 44 17.79 4.62 16.47
CA ARG A 44 16.75 5.67 16.58
C ARG A 44 16.62 6.56 15.34
N ALA A 45 17.74 7.00 14.76
CA ALA A 45 17.70 7.89 13.59
C ALA A 45 17.10 7.21 12.35
N ARG A 46 17.45 5.94 12.11
CA ARG A 46 16.89 5.16 10.99
C ARG A 46 15.43 4.81 11.24
N ALA A 47 15.07 4.45 12.47
CA ALA A 47 13.68 4.18 12.85
C ALA A 47 12.78 5.40 12.63
N GLN A 48 13.21 6.60 13.00
CA GLN A 48 12.44 7.82 12.78
C GLN A 48 12.21 8.10 11.28
N ALA A 49 13.26 8.01 10.46
CA ALA A 49 13.14 8.22 9.02
C ALA A 49 12.20 7.21 8.35
N GLU A 50 12.29 5.93 8.73
CA GLU A 50 11.42 4.88 8.21
C GLU A 50 9.96 5.05 8.68
N TYR A 51 9.76 5.57 9.90
CA TYR A 51 8.45 5.90 10.46
C TYR A 51 7.78 7.05 9.70
N ASP A 52 8.48 8.17 9.47
CA ASP A 52 7.94 9.32 8.76
C ASP A 52 7.53 8.94 7.33
N LEU A 53 8.34 8.11 6.67
CA LEU A 53 8.03 7.58 5.34
C LEU A 53 6.82 6.63 5.37
N LEU A 54 6.68 5.80 6.40
CA LEU A 54 5.53 4.92 6.58
C LEU A 54 4.24 5.72 6.80
N ALA A 55 4.26 6.71 7.70
CA ALA A 55 3.13 7.59 7.99
C ALA A 55 2.64 8.30 6.72
N SER A 56 3.56 8.94 5.98
CA SER A 56 3.23 9.61 4.71
C SER A 56 2.60 8.68 3.68
N ARG A 57 3.04 7.42 3.61
CA ARG A 57 2.49 6.42 2.69
C ARG A 57 1.12 5.91 3.16
N LEU A 58 0.91 5.74 4.45
CA LEU A 58 -0.38 5.35 5.03
C LEU A 58 -1.45 6.41 4.76
N ASP A 59 -1.15 7.68 5.01
CA ASP A 59 -2.08 8.78 4.75
C ASP A 59 -2.46 8.88 3.27
N LYS A 60 -1.48 8.72 2.37
CA LYS A 60 -1.73 8.68 0.92
C LYS A 60 -2.61 7.49 0.52
N ALA A 61 -2.42 6.33 1.15
CA ALA A 61 -3.24 5.15 0.89
C ALA A 61 -4.67 5.33 1.41
N ALA A 62 -4.84 5.93 2.58
CA ALA A 62 -6.13 6.27 3.17
C ALA A 62 -6.88 7.32 2.32
N LYS A 63 -6.20 8.39 1.89
CA LYS A 63 -6.78 9.43 1.01
C LYS A 63 -7.27 8.85 -0.33
N ARG A 64 -6.60 7.82 -0.85
CA ARG A 64 -6.98 7.12 -2.09
C ARG A 64 -8.04 6.03 -1.89
N GLY A 65 -8.50 5.81 -0.66
CA GLY A 65 -9.49 4.77 -0.32
C GLY A 65 -8.96 3.33 -0.47
N ILE A 66 -7.63 3.16 -0.45
CA ILE A 66 -7.00 1.82 -0.51
C ILE A 66 -7.00 1.18 0.88
N VAL A 67 -6.85 1.99 1.92
CA VAL A 67 -6.97 1.61 3.33
C VAL A 67 -8.11 2.44 3.94
N HIS A 68 -8.87 1.85 4.85
CA HIS A 68 -9.91 2.59 5.57
C HIS A 68 -9.28 3.58 6.55
N LYS A 69 -9.99 4.66 6.87
CA LYS A 69 -9.55 5.62 7.87
C LYS A 69 -9.87 5.12 9.27
#